data_AF-A0A1F7T6U9-F1
#
_entry.id   AF-A0A1F7T6U9-F1
#
_cell.length_a   1.000
_cell.length_b   1.000
_cell.length_c   1.000
_cell.angle_alpha   90.00
_cell.angle_beta   90.00
_cell.angle_gamma   90.00
#
_symmetry.space_group_name_H-M   'P 1'
#
loop_
_entity.id
_entity.type
_entity.pdbx_description
1 polymer ?
#
loop_
_entity_poly.entity_id
_entity_poly.type
_entity_poly.pdbx_seq_one_letter_code
_entity_poly.pdbx_strand_id
1 'polypeptide(L)'
;MQDGGPAEGFPQLQAERDIAEEMANTLGRIGREFARHREAAWAALEAWQGCPPEAAERRAALERSLKAALDAAEHYRYFLIVQREAMGMRDHAEVARRFPLPEVPGRAPAPGDPASPRLAWPGAFSRGLRRKSAG
;
A
#
# COMPACT_ATOMS: atom_id res chain seq x y z
N MET A 1 -51.60 29.38 9.85
CA MET A 1 -50.38 28.71 10.32
C MET A 1 -49.89 27.88 9.15
N GLN A 2 -48.83 28.30 8.48
CA GLN A 2 -48.30 27.62 7.30
C GLN A 2 -47.44 26.44 7.72
N ASP A 3 -47.66 25.32 7.05
CA ASP A 3 -46.87 24.10 7.05
C ASP A 3 -45.39 24.40 6.73
N GLY A 4 -44.49 24.01 7.62
CA GLY A 4 -43.04 23.96 7.39
C GLY A 4 -42.62 22.52 7.15
N GLY A 5 -42.56 22.12 5.88
CA GLY A 5 -42.22 20.79 5.39
C GLY A 5 -40.81 20.28 5.74
N PRO A 6 -40.49 19.04 5.31
CA PRO A 6 -39.89 18.02 6.16
C PRO A 6 -38.38 17.80 5.93
N ALA A 7 -37.68 17.33 6.96
CA ALA A 7 -36.73 16.20 6.90
C ALA A 7 -35.71 16.07 5.73
N GLU A 8 -35.23 17.14 5.10
CA GLU A 8 -34.29 17.05 3.96
C GLU A 8 -32.84 16.65 4.34
N GLY A 9 -32.51 16.58 5.63
CA GLY A 9 -31.15 16.22 6.08
C GLY A 9 -30.88 14.73 6.30
N PHE A 10 -31.91 13.88 6.40
CA PHE A 10 -31.74 12.49 6.87
C PHE A 10 -31.17 11.51 5.82
N PRO A 11 -31.57 11.54 4.53
CA PRO A 11 -31.04 10.61 3.53
C PRO A 11 -29.56 10.88 3.19
N GLN A 12 -29.17 12.15 3.20
CA GLN A 12 -27.79 12.56 2.90
C GLN A 12 -26.83 12.14 4.03
N LEU A 13 -27.26 12.29 5.29
CA LEU A 13 -26.50 11.80 6.45
C LEU A 13 -26.40 10.26 6.47
N GLN A 14 -27.42 9.54 6.02
CA GLN A 14 -27.35 8.08 5.91
C GLN A 14 -26.34 7.65 4.85
N ALA A 15 -26.41 8.26 3.65
CA ALA A 15 -25.46 7.97 2.58
C ALA A 15 -24.01 8.27 2.96
N GLU A 16 -23.75 9.39 3.67
CA GLU A 16 -22.43 9.73 4.18
C GLU A 16 -21.91 8.71 5.21
N ARG A 17 -22.79 8.20 6.08
CA ARG A 17 -22.44 7.16 7.06
C ARG A 17 -22.12 5.84 6.37
N ASP A 18 -22.92 5.44 5.38
CA ASP A 18 -22.71 4.21 4.62
C ASP A 18 -21.37 4.27 3.85
N ILE A 19 -21.05 5.43 3.27
CA ILE A 19 -19.76 5.67 2.61
C ILE A 19 -18.60 5.57 3.61
N ALA A 20 -18.72 6.23 4.77
CA ALA A 20 -17.69 6.20 5.80
C ALA A 20 -17.45 4.79 6.35
N GLU A 21 -18.52 4.00 6.53
CA GLU A 21 -18.44 2.61 6.96
C GLU A 21 -17.73 1.73 5.92
N GLU A 22 -18.08 1.85 4.64
CA GLU A 22 -17.42 1.09 3.56
C GLU A 22 -15.94 1.45 3.44
N MET A 23 -15.60 2.74 3.57
CA MET A 23 -14.21 3.22 3.59
C MET A 23 -13.43 2.62 4.77
N ALA A 24 -14.01 2.62 5.98
CA ALA A 24 -13.40 2.03 7.16
C ALA A 24 -13.21 0.51 7.01
N ASN A 25 -14.21 -0.19 6.46
CA ASN A 25 -14.16 -1.63 6.21
C ASN A 25 -13.07 -2.00 5.20
N THR A 26 -12.98 -1.26 4.09
CA THR A 26 -11.97 -1.48 3.07
C THR A 26 -10.57 -1.17 3.58
N LEU A 27 -10.38 -0.08 4.34
CA LEU A 27 -9.10 0.23 4.98
C LEU A 27 -8.69 -0.86 5.99
N GLY A 28 -9.63 -1.30 6.82
CA GLY A 28 -9.38 -2.36 7.80
C GLY A 28 -9.00 -3.68 7.15
N ARG A 29 -9.64 -4.04 6.02
CA ARG A 29 -9.32 -5.24 5.24
C ARG A 29 -7.89 -5.19 4.73
N ILE A 30 -7.51 -4.11 4.03
CA ILE A 30 -6.16 -3.95 3.47
C ILE A 30 -5.10 -3.84 4.57
N GLY A 31 -5.40 -3.14 5.66
CA GLY A 31 -4.51 -3.06 6.82
C GLY A 31 -4.19 -4.43 7.42
N ARG A 32 -5.20 -5.32 7.53
CA ARG A 32 -4.99 -6.70 7.99
C ARG A 32 -4.16 -7.53 7.01
N GLU A 33 -4.40 -7.42 5.71
CA GLU A 33 -3.56 -8.11 4.72
C GLU A 33 -2.11 -7.65 4.79
N PHE A 34 -1.90 -6.33 4.83
CA PHE A 34 -0.56 -5.77 4.98
C PHE A 34 0.12 -6.29 6.24
N ALA A 35 -0.58 -6.30 7.38
CA ALA A 35 -0.03 -6.84 8.63
C ALA A 35 0.39 -8.32 8.46
N ARG A 36 -0.46 -9.16 7.87
CA ARG A 36 -0.14 -10.58 7.62
C ARG A 36 1.11 -10.75 6.77
N HIS A 37 1.22 -10.02 5.66
CA HIS A 37 2.38 -10.13 4.78
C HIS A 37 3.65 -9.54 5.38
N ARG A 38 3.52 -8.49 6.21
CA ARG A 38 4.64 -7.95 6.99
C ARG A 38 5.19 -9.00 7.95
N GLU A 39 4.34 -9.66 8.73
CA GLU A 39 4.77 -10.74 9.64
C GLU A 39 5.44 -11.89 8.87
N ALA A 40 4.87 -12.28 7.71
CA ALA A 40 5.47 -13.31 6.86
C ALA A 40 6.86 -12.92 6.33
N ALA A 41 7.08 -11.64 6.01
CA ALA A 41 8.38 -11.15 5.55
C ALA A 41 9.44 -11.21 6.66
N TRP A 42 9.08 -10.84 7.90
CA TRP A 42 9.97 -10.97 9.06
C TRP A 42 10.31 -12.43 9.35
N ALA A 43 9.30 -13.31 9.38
CA ALA A 43 9.52 -14.74 9.58
C ALA A 43 10.41 -15.36 8.49
N ALA A 44 10.23 -14.94 7.22
CA ALA A 44 11.08 -15.40 6.13
C ALA A 44 12.53 -14.89 6.26
N LEU A 45 12.74 -13.67 6.76
CA LEU A 45 14.06 -13.13 7.01
C LEU A 45 14.78 -13.92 8.11
N GLU A 46 14.10 -14.17 9.22
CA GLU A 46 14.61 -14.97 10.33
C GLU A 46 15.00 -16.38 9.86
N ALA A 47 14.14 -17.02 9.05
CA ALA A 47 14.42 -18.34 8.51
C ALA A 47 15.65 -18.34 7.58
N TRP A 48 15.80 -17.31 6.73
CA TRP A 48 16.96 -17.17 5.84
C TRP A 48 18.26 -16.90 6.61
N GLN A 49 18.22 -16.02 7.62
CA GLN A 49 19.37 -15.68 8.47
C GLN A 49 19.81 -16.87 9.35
N GLY A 50 18.84 -17.66 9.84
CA GLY A 50 19.10 -18.86 10.63
C GLY A 50 19.53 -20.08 9.80
N CYS A 51 19.55 -20.00 8.46
CA CYS A 51 19.97 -21.11 7.61
C CYS A 51 21.49 -21.29 7.64
N PRO A 52 22.01 -22.49 7.96
CA PRO A 52 23.44 -22.76 7.89
C PRO A 52 23.98 -22.50 6.48
N PRO A 53 25.18 -21.92 6.34
CA PRO A 53 25.77 -21.61 5.04
C PRO A 53 26.05 -22.85 4.19
N GLU A 54 26.23 -24.01 4.81
CA GLU A 54 26.49 -25.30 4.14
C GLU A 54 25.24 -25.85 3.43
N ALA A 55 24.04 -25.39 3.82
CA ALA A 55 22.78 -25.82 3.24
C ALA A 55 22.39 -24.96 2.01
N ALA A 56 23.25 -24.93 0.99
CA ALA A 56 23.13 -24.02 -0.16
C ALA A 56 21.76 -24.07 -0.87
N GLU A 57 21.23 -25.26 -1.15
CA GLU A 57 19.91 -25.41 -1.80
C GLU A 57 18.77 -24.88 -0.94
N ARG A 58 18.81 -25.19 0.37
CA ARG A 58 17.82 -24.69 1.34
C ARG A 58 17.90 -23.17 1.45
N ARG A 59 19.10 -22.61 1.48
CA ARG A 59 19.31 -21.16 1.53
C ARG A 59 18.77 -20.47 0.29
N ALA A 60 19.01 -21.01 -0.90
CA ALA A 60 18.45 -20.48 -2.15
C ALA A 60 16.91 -20.56 -2.18
N ALA A 61 16.31 -21.62 -1.63
CA ALA A 61 14.86 -21.71 -1.49
C ALA A 61 14.30 -20.66 -0.51
N LEU A 62 14.96 -20.48 0.63
CA LEU A 62 14.58 -19.46 1.62
C LEU A 62 14.74 -18.03 1.09
N GLU A 63 15.76 -17.77 0.28
CA GLU A 63 15.96 -16.48 -0.38
C GLU A 63 14.79 -16.16 -1.33
N ARG A 64 14.34 -17.14 -2.12
CA ARG A 64 13.15 -16.98 -2.98
C ARG A 64 11.89 -16.72 -2.14
N SER A 65 11.71 -17.45 -1.04
CA SER A 65 10.58 -17.24 -0.12
C SER A 65 10.61 -15.86 0.53
N LEU A 66 11.79 -15.40 0.99
CA LEU A 66 11.99 -14.06 1.53
C LEU A 66 11.65 -12.99 0.49
N LYS A 67 12.16 -13.15 -0.74
CA LYS A 67 11.84 -12.23 -1.83
C LYS A 67 10.33 -12.14 -2.07
N ALA A 68 9.65 -13.28 -2.18
CA ALA A 68 8.21 -13.32 -2.40
C ALA A 68 7.40 -12.70 -1.25
N ALA A 69 7.81 -12.95 0.00
CA ALA A 69 7.15 -12.38 1.18
C ALA A 69 7.30 -10.85 1.23
N LEU A 70 8.49 -10.34 0.92
CA LEU A 70 8.74 -8.90 0.82
C LEU A 70 7.97 -8.26 -0.33
N ASP A 71 7.95 -8.88 -1.52
CA ASP A 71 7.19 -8.38 -2.68
C ASP A 71 5.68 -8.26 -2.32
N ALA A 72 5.13 -9.27 -1.63
CA ALA A 72 3.74 -9.24 -1.18
C ALA A 72 3.50 -8.15 -0.12
N ALA A 73 4.39 -8.00 0.85
CA ALA A 73 4.26 -6.98 1.88
C ALA A 73 4.32 -5.56 1.29
N GLU A 74 5.22 -5.32 0.32
CA GLU A 74 5.32 -4.07 -0.42
C GLU A 74 4.06 -3.79 -1.24
N HIS A 75 3.51 -4.81 -1.90
CA HIS A 75 2.27 -4.70 -2.67
C HIS A 75 1.08 -4.26 -1.82
N TYR A 76 0.88 -4.86 -0.65
CA TYR A 76 -0.19 -4.46 0.25
C TYR A 76 0.07 -3.12 0.95
N ARG A 77 1.34 -2.77 1.20
CA ARG A 77 1.71 -1.43 1.67
C ARG A 77 1.32 -0.37 0.65
N TYR A 78 1.56 -0.63 -0.64
CA TYR A 78 1.15 0.25 -1.73
C TYR A 78 -0.38 0.45 -1.75
N PHE A 79 -1.17 -0.63 -1.68
CA PHE A 79 -2.62 -0.49 -1.63
C PHE A 79 -3.12 0.26 -0.40
N LEU A 80 -2.48 0.06 0.75
CA LEU A 80 -2.79 0.82 1.95
C LEU A 80 -2.55 2.32 1.75
N ILE A 81 -1.45 2.70 1.12
CA ILE A 81 -1.13 4.10 0.78
C ILE A 81 -2.18 4.65 -0.19
N VAL A 82 -2.51 3.94 -1.27
CA VAL A 82 -3.51 4.38 -2.25
C VAL A 82 -4.87 4.62 -1.60
N GLN A 83 -5.33 3.70 -0.74
CA GLN A 83 -6.59 3.92 -0.03
C GLN A 83 -6.51 5.11 0.90
N ARG A 84 -5.40 5.28 1.64
CA ARG A 84 -5.20 6.44 2.50
C ARG A 84 -5.23 7.76 1.71
N GLU A 85 -4.59 7.80 0.54
CA GLU A 85 -4.64 8.95 -0.37
C GLU A 85 -6.06 9.28 -0.81
N ALA A 86 -6.84 8.26 -1.20
CA ALA A 86 -8.23 8.43 -1.61
C ALA A 86 -9.12 9.03 -0.50
N MET A 87 -8.72 8.85 0.76
CA MET A 87 -9.37 9.39 1.96
C MET A 87 -8.76 10.72 2.44
N GLY A 88 -7.80 11.29 1.71
CA GLY A 88 -7.12 12.53 2.06
C GLY A 88 -5.98 12.38 3.08
N MET A 89 -5.64 11.16 3.50
CA MET A 89 -4.52 10.88 4.42
C MET A 89 -3.19 10.76 3.67
N ARG A 90 -2.54 11.90 3.41
CA ARG A 90 -1.36 12.01 2.51
C ARG A 90 0.01 11.86 3.16
N ASP A 91 0.09 11.67 4.48
CA ASP A 91 1.37 11.35 5.14
C ASP A 91 1.69 9.86 4.95
N HIS A 92 2.40 9.54 3.88
CA HIS A 92 2.79 8.16 3.55
C HIS A 92 4.03 7.73 4.33
N ALA A 93 4.89 8.68 4.70
CA ALA A 93 6.07 8.42 5.51
C ALA A 93 5.67 7.93 6.91
N GLU A 94 4.51 8.36 7.41
CA GLU A 94 3.92 7.80 8.62
C GLU A 94 3.73 6.28 8.54
N VAL A 95 3.23 5.75 7.41
CA VAL A 95 2.99 4.32 7.23
C VAL A 95 4.32 3.54 7.26
N ALA A 96 5.31 4.01 6.51
CA ALA A 96 6.64 3.39 6.50
C ALA A 96 7.30 3.40 7.89
N ARG A 97 7.17 4.50 8.64
CA ARG A 97 7.73 4.64 9.98
C ARG A 97 7.03 3.78 11.03
N ARG A 98 5.69 3.71 10.99
CA ARG A 98 4.91 2.93 11.97
C ARG A 98 4.94 1.43 11.69
N PHE A 99 5.12 1.05 10.43
CA PHE A 99 5.05 -0.34 9.99
C PHE A 99 6.25 -0.66 9.06
N PRO A 100 7.46 -0.73 9.62
CA PRO A 100 8.66 -1.00 8.83
C PRO A 100 8.63 -2.41 8.24
N LEU A 101 9.21 -2.54 7.05
CA LEU A 101 9.52 -3.82 6.42
C LEU A 101 10.98 -4.20 6.66
N PRO A 102 11.34 -5.49 6.59
CA PRO A 102 12.73 -5.90 6.74
C PRO A 102 13.62 -5.30 5.65
N GLU A 103 14.79 -4.79 6.04
CA GLU A 103 15.81 -4.32 5.11
C GLU A 103 16.69 -5.50 4.67
N VAL A 104 16.83 -5.69 3.36
CA VAL A 104 17.68 -6.75 2.77
C VAL A 104 18.73 -6.11 1.86
N PRO A 105 20.03 -6.33 2.10
CA PRO A 105 21.09 -5.78 1.26
C PRO A 105 20.91 -6.12 -0.22
N GLY A 106 21.11 -5.14 -1.09
CA GLY A 106 20.98 -5.32 -2.55
C GLY A 106 19.55 -5.27 -3.09
N ARG A 107 18.53 -5.13 -2.23
CA ARG A 107 17.15 -4.87 -2.65
C ARG A 107 16.95 -3.37 -2.86
N ALA A 108 16.30 -2.99 -3.96
CA ALA A 108 15.91 -1.61 -4.19
C ALA A 108 14.89 -1.16 -3.12
N PRO A 109 14.91 0.12 -2.70
CA PRO A 109 13.95 0.63 -1.74
C PRO A 109 12.54 0.54 -2.31
N ALA A 110 11.60 0.16 -1.46
CA ALA A 110 10.21 -0.05 -1.87
C ALA A 110 9.52 1.29 -2.22
N PRO A 111 8.48 1.29 -3.09
CA PRO A 111 7.71 2.49 -3.38
C PRO A 111 7.14 3.12 -2.09
N GLY A 112 7.30 4.43 -1.93
CA GLY A 112 6.89 5.17 -0.72
C GLY A 112 7.87 5.12 0.45
N ASP A 113 9.07 4.54 0.27
CA ASP A 113 10.19 4.69 1.20
C ASP A 113 10.63 6.17 1.27
N PRO A 114 10.88 6.74 2.47
CA PRO A 114 11.42 8.09 2.60
C PRO A 114 12.77 8.30 1.89
N ALA A 115 13.56 7.23 1.66
CA ALA A 115 14.79 7.25 0.88
C ALA A 115 14.56 7.20 -0.64
N SER A 116 13.35 6.85 -1.09
CA SER A 116 12.97 6.91 -2.50
C SER A 116 12.47 8.32 -2.85
N PRO A 117 12.90 8.92 -3.98
CA PRO A 117 12.32 10.19 -4.44
C PRO A 117 10.81 10.04 -4.58
N ARG A 118 10.06 11.04 -4.10
CA ARG A 118 8.59 11.12 -4.13
C ARG A 118 8.07 10.49 -5.41
N LEU A 119 7.29 9.41 -5.28
CA LEU A 119 6.56 8.69 -6.33
C LEU A 119 6.51 9.46 -7.65
N ALA A 120 7.52 9.27 -8.50
CA ALA A 120 7.41 9.61 -9.91
C ALA A 120 6.47 8.55 -10.49
N TRP A 121 5.17 8.82 -10.37
CA TRP A 121 4.10 8.00 -10.88
C TRP A 121 4.41 7.58 -12.34
N PRO A 122 4.42 6.28 -12.69
CA PRO A 122 4.28 5.84 -14.07
C PRO A 122 2.80 5.98 -14.45
N GLY A 123 2.34 7.23 -14.48
CA GLY A 123 0.94 7.61 -14.66
C GLY A 123 0.77 9.09 -15.02
N ALA A 124 1.87 9.77 -15.39
CA ALA A 124 1.73 10.88 -16.31
C ALA A 124 1.09 10.32 -17.58
N PHE A 125 -0.22 10.50 -17.70
CA PHE A 125 -0.90 10.51 -18.97
C PHE A 125 -0.09 11.45 -19.87
N SER A 126 0.79 10.86 -20.66
CA SER A 126 1.36 11.45 -21.85
C SER A 126 0.17 11.71 -22.77
N ARG A 127 -0.51 12.84 -22.56
CA ARG A 127 -1.33 13.47 -23.57
C ARG A 127 -0.44 13.54 -24.79
N GLY A 128 -0.78 12.70 -25.78
CA GLY A 128 -0.05 12.61 -27.02
C GLY A 128 0.20 14.01 -27.53
N LEU A 129 1.47 14.38 -27.61
CA LEU A 129 1.93 15.43 -28.49
C LEU A 129 1.58 14.97 -29.90
N ARG A 130 0.35 15.27 -30.32
CA ARG A 130 -0.08 15.25 -31.71
C ARG A 130 0.73 16.35 -32.39
N ARG A 131 1.96 16.02 -32.82
CA ARG A 131 2.69 16.80 -33.81
C ARG A 131 1.82 16.80 -35.07
N LYS A 132 1.06 17.89 -35.26
CA LYS A 132 0.64 18.28 -36.61
C LYS A 132 1.93 18.62 -37.35
N SER A 133 2.32 17.73 -38.25
CA SER A 133 3.18 18.05 -39.37
C SER A 133 2.48 19.17 -40.14
N ALA A 134 3.03 20.38 -40.09
CA ALA A 134 2.70 21.41 -41.04
C ALA A 134 3.23 20.95 -42.41
N GLY A 135 2.35 20.95 -43.41
CA GLY A 135 2.73 21.08 -44.81
C GLY A 135 2.93 22.55 -45.16
#